data_AF-A0A7C6JP81-F1
#
_entry.id   AF-A0A7C6JP81-F1
#
_cell.length_a   1.000
_cell.length_b   1.000
_cell.length_c   1.000
_cell.angle_alpha   90.00
_cell.angle_beta   90.00
_cell.angle_gamma   90.00
#
_symmetry.space_group_name_H-M   'P 1'
#
loop_
_entity.id
_entity.type
_entity.pdbx_description
1 polymer ?
#
loop_
_entity_poly.entity_id
_entity_poly.type
_entity_poly.pdbx_seq_one_letter_code
_entity_poly.pdbx_strand_id
1 'polypeptide(L)' 'MDDKKLKLLVKHLAGDGALAWAWKKDNSLVVIERSGEKRHYSAEVCRKALKKLETKTRKKADEQAG' A
#
# COMPACT_ATOMS: atom_id res chain seq x y z
N MET A 1 2.70 -6.77 10.22
CA MET A 1 2.81 -6.20 8.87
C MET A 1 4.24 -5.78 8.67
N ASP A 2 4.94 -6.30 7.66
CA ASP A 2 6.35 -5.97 7.41
C ASP A 2 6.48 -4.53 6.91
N ASP A 3 7.49 -3.80 7.37
CA ASP A 3 7.71 -2.38 6.99
C ASP A 3 7.82 -2.21 5.46
N LYS A 4 8.53 -3.13 4.80
CA LYS A 4 8.67 -3.15 3.34
C LYS A 4 7.33 -3.34 2.60
N LYS A 5 6.46 -4.23 3.09
CA LYS A 5 5.12 -4.45 2.52
C LYS A 5 4.21 -3.26 2.79
N LEU A 6 4.32 -2.67 3.98
CA LEU A 6 3.58 -1.46 4.34
C LEU A 6 3.93 -0.30 3.43
N LYS A 7 5.22 -0.06 3.19
CA LYS A 7 5.70 0.99 2.28
C LYS A 7 5.21 0.78 0.84
N LEU A 8 5.23 -0.46 0.34
CA LEU A 8 4.67 -0.80 -0.98
C LEU A 8 3.16 -0.57 -1.05
N LEU A 9 2.43 -0.95 -0.01
CA LEU A 9 0.98 -0.74 0.10
C LEU A 9 0.64 0.76 0.10
N VAL A 10 1.34 1.54 0.91
CA VAL A 10 1.19 3.01 0.97
C VAL A 10 1.47 3.60 -0.41
N LYS A 11 2.57 3.21 -1.05
CA LYS A 11 2.91 3.66 -2.40
C LYS A 11 1.86 3.28 -3.44
N HIS A 12 1.20 2.13 -3.29
CA HIS A 12 0.12 1.70 -4.18
C HIS A 12 -1.19 2.46 -3.94
N LEU A 13 -1.50 2.81 -2.69
CA LEU A 13 -2.76 3.46 -2.30
C LEU A 13 -2.73 4.99 -2.37
N ALA A 14 -1.65 5.59 -1.91
CA ALA A 14 -1.45 7.04 -1.78
C ALA A 14 -0.38 7.58 -2.74
N GLY A 15 0.33 6.70 -3.47
CA GLY A 15 1.41 7.12 -4.38
C GLY A 15 2.74 7.36 -3.68
N ASP A 16 3.73 7.83 -4.44
CA ASP A 16 5.11 8.07 -3.97
C ASP A 16 5.25 9.33 -3.10
N GLY A 17 4.15 10.03 -2.80
CA GLY A 17 4.12 11.31 -2.12
C GLY A 17 3.67 11.26 -0.65
N ALA A 18 3.63 10.08 -0.03
CA ALA A 18 3.27 9.95 1.37
C ALA A 18 4.41 10.44 2.28
N LEU A 19 4.13 11.44 3.13
CA LEU A 19 5.06 11.94 4.15
C LEU A 19 5.14 11.01 5.36
N ALA A 20 4.00 10.46 5.76
CA ALA A 20 3.91 9.57 6.91
C ALA A 20 2.79 8.56 6.71
N TRP A 21 2.94 7.40 7.33
CA TRP A 21 1.90 6.38 7.37
C TRP A 21 1.92 5.63 8.69
N ALA A 22 0.75 5.17 9.13
CA ALA A 22 0.58 4.42 10.35
C ALA A 22 -0.37 3.26 10.13
N TRP A 23 0.14 2.04 10.33
CA TRP A 23 -0.69 0.85 10.37
C TRP A 23 -1.33 0.70 11.75
N LYS A 24 -2.66 0.56 11.79
CA LYS A 24 -3.42 0.41 13.02
C LYS A 24 -3.67 -1.06 13.33
N LYS A 25 -3.94 -1.36 14.60
CA LYS A 25 -4.26 -2.72 15.07
C LYS A 25 -5.53 -3.30 14.43
N ASP A 26 -6.45 -2.44 14.01
CA ASP A 26 -7.67 -2.81 13.27
C ASP A 26 -7.40 -3.21 11.80
N ASN A 27 -6.13 -3.24 11.38
CA ASN A 27 -5.71 -3.39 9.98
C ASN A 27 -6.12 -2.24 9.06
N SER A 28 -6.51 -1.10 9.64
CA SER A 28 -6.65 0.16 8.91
C SER A 28 -5.29 0.84 8.75
N LEU A 29 -5.16 1.61 7.66
CA LEU A 29 -3.95 2.35 7.32
C LEU A 29 -4.28 3.83 7.22
N VAL A 30 -3.55 4.64 7.97
CA VAL A 30 -3.61 6.09 7.83
C VAL A 30 -2.38 6.54 7.06
N VAL A 31 -2.56 7.39 6.05
CA VAL A 31 -1.48 7.98 5.27
C VAL A 31 -1.65 9.49 5.27
N ILE A 32 -0.54 10.21 5.42
CA ILE A 32 -0.45 11.66 5.27
C ILE A 32 0.27 11.92 3.95
N GLU A 33 -0.45 12.51 3.00
CA GLU A 33 0.10 12.91 1.71
C GLU A 33 0.94 14.18 1.85
N ARG A 34 1.81 14.47 0.88
CA ARG A 34 2.64 15.69 0.86
C ARG A 34 1.86 16.99 0.86
N SER A 35 0.60 16.95 0.43
CA SER A 35 -0.32 18.08 0.49
C SER A 35 -0.77 18.40 1.93
N GLY A 36 -0.43 17.55 2.92
CA GLY A 36 -0.95 17.61 4.28
C GLY A 36 -2.30 16.92 4.45
N GLU A 37 -2.87 16.37 3.37
CA GLU A 37 -4.12 15.62 3.41
C GLU A 37 -3.91 14.26 4.07
N LYS A 38 -4.78 13.97 5.04
CA LYS A 38 -4.80 12.68 5.75
C LYS A 38 -5.84 11.78 5.12
N ARG A 39 -5.39 10.71 4.47
CA ARG A 39 -6.25 9.63 4.00
C ARG A 39 -6.31 8.50 5.01
N HIS A 40 -7.53 8.01 5.21
CA HIS A 40 -7.78 6.83 6.03
C HIS A 40 -8.29 5.71 5.12
N TYR A 41 -7.57 4.59 5.13
CA TYR A 41 -7.91 3.38 4.39
C TYR A 41 -8.37 2.31 5.38
N SER A 42 -9.60 1.86 5.22
CA SER A 42 -10.15 0.76 6.02
C SER A 42 -9.43 -0.55 5.73
N ALA A 43 -9.57 -1.52 6.64
CA ALA A 43 -8.98 -2.85 6.49
C ALA A 43 -9.40 -3.57 5.20
N GLU A 44 -10.60 -3.34 4.70
CA GLU A 44 -11.03 -3.89 3.41
C GLU A 44 -10.21 -3.33 2.24
N VAL A 45 -9.98 -2.02 2.22
CA VAL A 45 -9.20 -1.36 1.16
C VAL A 45 -7.75 -1.85 1.18
N CYS A 46 -7.16 -1.94 2.38
CA CYS A 46 -5.81 -2.47 2.55
C CYS A 46 -5.71 -3.92 2.06
N ARG A 47 -6.67 -4.79 2.42
CA ARG A 47 -6.72 -6.18 1.95
C ARG A 47 -6.85 -6.29 0.43
N LYS A 48 -7.72 -5.50 -0.20
CA LYS A 48 -7.88 -5.46 -1.67
C LYS A 48 -6.59 -5.02 -2.36
N ALA A 49 -5.93 -3.99 -1.85
CA ALA A 49 -4.67 -3.49 -2.40
C ALA A 49 -3.50 -4.47 -2.21
N LEU A 50 -3.41 -5.14 -1.05
CA LEU A 50 -2.43 -6.20 -0.83
C LEU A 50 -2.62 -7.38 -1.79
N LYS A 51 -3.86 -7.85 -1.96
CA LYS A 51 -4.17 -8.92 -2.91
C LYS A 51 -3.76 -8.55 -4.35
N LYS A 52 -3.94 -7.28 -4.74
CA LYS A 52 -3.48 -6.76 -6.04
C LYS A 52 -1.96 -6.69 -6.15
N LEU A 53 -1.26 -6.32 -5.07
CA LEU A 53 0.20 -6.32 -5.03
C LEU A 53 0.76 -7.73 -5.23
N GLU A 54 0.20 -8.72 -4.54
CA GLU A 54 0.62 -10.12 -4.67
C GLU A 54 0.38 -10.69 -6.06
N THR A 55 -0.77 -10.41 -6.68
CA THR A 55 -1.06 -10.87 -8.05
C THR A 55 -0.21 -10.15 -9.09
N LYS A 56 0.10 -8.86 -8.90
CA LYS A 56 0.95 -8.09 -9.82
C LYS A 56 2.42 -8.50 -9.73
N THR A 57 2.92 -8.86 -8.55
CA THR A 57 4.27 -9.41 -8.39
C THR A 57 4.42 -10.75 -9.12
N ARG A 58 3.37 -11.59 -9.16
CA ARG A 58 3.37 -12.81 -9.97
C ARG A 58 3.35 -12.53 -11.48
N LYS A 59 2.59 -11.52 -11.93
CA LYS A 59 2.51 -11.16 -13.36
C LYS A 59 3.78 -10.49 -13.89
N LYS A 60 4.47 -9.68 -13.07
CA LYS A 60 5.74 -9.03 -13.49
C LYS A 60 6.94 -9.98 -13.59
N ALA A 61 6.89 -11.14 -12.94
CA ALA A 61 7.94 -12.14 -13.07
C ALA A 61 7.89 -12.86 -14.44
N ASP A 62 6.72 -12.88 -15.09
CA ASP A 62 6.51 -13.54 -16.38
C ASP A 62 6.89 -12.62 -17.57
N GLU A 63 6.64 -11.31 -17.44
CA GLU A 63 6.86 -10.33 -18.52
C GLU A 63 8.31 -9.79 -18.59
N GLN A 64 9.19 -10.16 -17.66
CA GLN A 64 10.61 -9.76 -17.65
C GLN A 64 11.57 -10.90 -18.04
N ALA A 65 11.03 -12.06 -18.44
CA ALA A 65 11.80 -13.22 -18.89
C ALA A 65 11.55 -13.57 -20.38
N GLY A 66 10.84 -12.72 -21.12
CA GLY A 66 10.55 -12.87 -22.56
C GLY A 66 11.34 -11.92 -23.42
#